data_AF-A0A495SPE4-F1
#
_entry.id   AF-A0A495SPE4-F1
#
_cell.length_a   1.000
_cell.length_b   1.000
_cell.length_c   1.000
_cell.angle_alpha   90.00
_cell.angle_beta   90.00
_cell.angle_gamma   90.00
#
_symmetry.space_group_name_H-M   'P 1'
#
loop_
_entity.id
_entity.type
_entity.pdbx_description
1 polymer ?
#
loop_
_entity_poly.entity_id
_entity_poly.type
_entity_poly.pdbx_seq_one_letter_code
_entity_poly.pdbx_strand_id
1 'polypeptide(L)' 'MNKNDNIQWLTKKILKITVEIQKKFPELYDLLNETPLFLSDRKRKITIEDFRQYLLSIRMQQKTFEKNSRINI' A
#
# COMPACT_ATOMS: atom_id res chain seq x y z
N MET A 1 2.04 21.40 10.83
CA MET A 1 2.03 19.94 11.07
C MET A 1 3.45 19.42 10.95
N ASN A 2 3.99 18.74 11.96
CA ASN A 2 5.37 18.23 11.95
C ASN A 2 5.49 17.10 10.91
N LYS A 3 6.66 16.93 10.29
CA LYS A 3 7.01 15.78 9.44
C LYS A 3 6.63 14.43 10.06
N ASN A 4 6.81 14.26 11.37
CA ASN A 4 6.42 13.04 12.09
C ASN A 4 4.89 12.86 12.13
N ASP A 5 4.12 13.94 12.31
CA ASP A 5 2.65 13.91 12.30
C ASP A 5 2.13 13.49 10.92
N ASN A 6 2.76 14.00 9.86
CA ASN A 6 2.42 13.63 8.48
C ASN A 6 2.65 12.14 8.21
N ILE A 7 3.78 11.60 8.68
CA ILE A 7 4.11 10.17 8.55
C ILE A 7 3.06 9.33 9.27
N GLN A 8 2.75 9.66 10.53
CA GLN A 8 1.78 8.90 11.31
C GLN A 8 0.36 8.96 10.72
N TRP A 9 -0.04 10.13 10.22
CA TRP A 9 -1.32 10.30 9.55
C TRP A 9 -1.41 9.49 8.24
N LEU A 10 -0.37 9.50 7.42
CA LEU A 10 -0.30 8.70 6.19
C LEU A 10 -0.35 7.20 6.51
N THR A 11 0.41 6.73 7.49
CA THR A 11 0.37 5.33 7.94
C THR A 11 -1.05 4.91 8.34
N LYS A 12 -1.74 5.71 9.17
CA LYS A 12 -3.11 5.42 9.59
C LYS A 12 -4.08 5.36 8.41
N LYS A 13 -3.94 6.27 7.44
CA LYS A 13 -4.77 6.28 6.22
C LYS A 13 -4.55 5.05 5.37
N ILE A 14 -3.29 4.66 5.13
CA ILE A 14 -2.94 3.46 4.37
C ILE A 14 -3.54 2.23 5.05
N LEU A 15 -3.31 2.06 6.35
CA LEU A 15 -3.84 0.93 7.10
C LEU A 15 -5.37 0.86 7.03
N LYS A 16 -6.06 2.00 7.18
CA LYS A 16 -7.52 2.05 7.07
C LYS A 16 -8.00 1.57 5.69
N ILE A 17 -7.39 2.06 4.62
CA ILE A 17 -7.76 1.66 3.25
C ILE A 17 -7.48 0.17 3.03
N THR A 18 -6.32 -0.33 3.47
CA THR A 18 -5.96 -1.75 3.38
C THR A 18 -6.97 -2.65 4.08
N VAL A 19 -7.42 -2.28 5.29
CA VAL A 19 -8.46 -3.02 6.03
C VAL A 19 -9.82 -2.96 5.31
N GLU A 20 -10.18 -1.82 4.74
CA GLU A 20 -11.42 -1.70 3.96
C GLU A 20 -11.39 -2.57 2.70
N ILE A 21 -10.26 -2.66 2.01
CA ILE A 21 -10.06 -3.57 0.87
C ILE A 21 -10.22 -5.01 1.34
N GLN A 22 -9.54 -5.43 2.42
CA GLN A 22 -9.64 -6.78 2.96
C GLN A 22 -11.08 -7.18 3.29
N LYS A 23 -11.87 -6.26 3.86
CA LYS A 23 -13.25 -6.52 4.25
C LYS A 23 -14.22 -6.58 3.07
N LYS A 24 -14.05 -5.71 2.08
CA LYS A 24 -15.03 -5.52 0.99
C LYS A 24 -14.69 -6.28 -0.28
N PHE A 25 -13.40 -6.50 -0.52
CA PHE A 25 -12.83 -7.08 -1.73
C PHE A 25 -11.65 -7.98 -1.35
N PRO A 26 -11.87 -9.06 -0.58
CA PRO A 26 -10.81 -9.96 -0.12
C PRO A 26 -9.96 -10.51 -1.28
N GLU A 27 -10.56 -10.75 -2.45
CA GLU A 27 -9.86 -11.16 -3.66
C GLU A 27 -8.86 -10.11 -4.18
N LEU A 28 -9.13 -8.81 -3.96
CA LEU A 28 -8.18 -7.74 -4.27
C LEU A 28 -7.12 -7.58 -3.19
N TYR A 29 -7.44 -7.95 -1.95
CA TYR A 29 -6.48 -7.96 -0.86
C TYR A 29 -5.36 -8.98 -1.09
N ASP A 30 -5.71 -10.16 -1.61
CA ASP A 30 -4.74 -11.22 -1.97
C ASP A 30 -3.79 -10.79 -3.10
N LEU A 31 -4.19 -9.80 -3.91
CA LEU A 31 -3.36 -9.23 -4.98
C LEU A 31 -2.43 -8.11 -4.51
N LEU A 32 -2.61 -7.61 -3.29
CA LEU A 32 -1.63 -6.71 -2.69
C LEU A 32 -0.39 -7.55 -2.36
N ASN A 33 0.78 -7.19 -2.91
CA ASN A 33 2.06 -7.88 -2.68
C ASN A 33 2.55 -7.76 -1.22
N GLU A 34 1.79 -8.30 -0.28
CA GLU A 34 1.95 -8.25 1.17
C GLU A 34 1.57 -6.91 1.82
N THR A 35 1.24 -7.00 3.12
CA THR A 35 1.11 -5.86 4.04
C THR A 35 2.23 -4.86 3.73
N PRO A 36 1.95 -3.55 3.58
CA PRO A 36 2.96 -2.58 3.12
C PRO A 36 4.30 -2.87 3.78
N LEU A 37 5.33 -3.21 3.00
CA LEU A 37 6.60 -3.84 3.43
C LEU A 37 7.30 -3.19 4.65
N PHE A 38 6.91 -1.97 5.01
CA PHE A 38 7.42 -1.18 6.13
C PHE A 38 6.54 -1.22 7.39
N LEU A 39 5.39 -1.90 7.37
CA LEU A 39 4.52 -2.15 8.54
C LEU A 39 4.80 -3.50 9.21
N SER A 40 5.54 -4.39 8.55
CA SER A 40 5.91 -5.71 9.06
C SER A 40 6.90 -5.62 10.22
N ASP A 41 7.85 -4.68 10.18
CA ASP A 41 8.79 -4.44 11.27
C ASP A 41 8.28 -3.36 12.23
N ARG A 42 7.52 -3.78 13.24
CA ARG A 42 6.96 -2.88 14.28
C ARG A 42 8.03 -2.12 15.07
N LYS A 43 9.32 -2.50 14.97
CA LYS A 43 10.42 -1.87 15.71
C LYS A 43 11.13 -0.80 14.89
N ARG A 44 10.97 -0.77 13.57
CA ARG A 44 11.61 0.23 12.70
C ARG A 44 10.77 1.48 12.55
N LYS A 45 11.40 2.66 12.67
CA LYS A 45 10.74 3.93 12.38
C LYS A 45 10.47 4.06 10.89
N ILE A 46 9.21 4.30 10.53
CA ILE A 46 8.80 4.59 9.15
C ILE A 46 9.36 5.95 8.72
N THR A 47 9.93 5.97 7.52
CA THR A 47 10.56 7.13 6.89
C THR A 47 9.77 7.57 5.65
N ILE A 48 10.14 8.72 5.07
CA ILE A 48 9.55 9.16 3.80
C ILE A 48 9.93 8.22 2.65
N GLU A 49 11.13 7.62 2.71
CA GLU A 49 11.60 6.72 1.65
C GLU A 49 10.74 5.46 1.60
N ASP A 50 10.29 4.96 2.75
CA ASP A 50 9.36 3.83 2.84
C ASP A 50 8.06 4.10 2.08
N PHE A 51 7.50 5.30 2.22
CA PHE A 51 6.29 5.69 1.47
C PHE A 51 6.55 5.85 -0.03
N ARG A 52 7.73 6.32 -0.43
CA ARG A 52 8.10 6.41 -1.85
C ARG A 52 8.19 5.03 -2.48
N GLN A 53 8.88 4.10 -1.83
CA GLN A 53 8.98 2.71 -2.30
C GLN A 53 7.61 2.06 -2.37
N TYR A 54 6.75 2.30 -1.38
CA TYR A 54 5.39 1.80 -1.40
C TYR A 54 4.55 2.35 -2.57
N LEU A 55 4.65 3.65 -2.84
CA LEU A 55 3.98 4.28 -3.98
C LEU A 55 4.44 3.69 -5.31
N LEU A 56 5.75 3.43 -5.46
CA LEU A 56 6.30 2.78 -6.65
C LEU A 56 5.73 1.36 -6.82
N SER A 57 5.67 0.59 -5.74
CA SER A 57 5.08 -0.76 -5.74
C SER A 57 3.61 -0.75 -6.17
N ILE A 58 2.77 0.13 -5.60
CA ILE A 58 1.36 0.27 -5.99
C ILE A 58 1.23 0.63 -7.46
N ARG A 59 2.04 1.58 -7.96
CA ARG A 59 1.99 2.00 -9.37
C ARG A 59 2.38 0.87 -10.32
N MET A 60 3.36 0.03 -9.93
CA MET A 60 3.73 -1.15 -10.71
C MET A 60 2.59 -2.18 -10.74
N GLN A 61 1.98 -2.47 -9.58
CA GLN A 61 0.83 -3.38 -9.49
C GLN A 61 -0.35 -2.90 -10.35
N GLN A 62 -0.68 -1.61 -10.27
CA GLN A 62 -1.74 -1.00 -11.09
C GLN A 62 -1.44 -1.17 -12.59
N LYS A 63 -0.23 -0.85 -13.04
CA LYS A 63 0.16 -1.02 -14.45
C LYS A 63 0.08 -2.47 -14.90
N THR A 64 0.48 -3.43 -14.05
CA THR A 64 0.37 -4.86 -14.35
C THR A 64 -1.09 -5.27 -14.50
N PHE A 65 -1.96 -4.81 -13.60
CA PHE A 65 -3.39 -5.07 -13.66
C PHE A 65 -4.03 -4.49 -14.93
N GLU A 66 -3.74 -3.23 -15.26
CA GLU A 66 -4.22 -2.57 -16.48
C GLU A 66 -3.70 -3.23 -17.77
N LYS A 67 -2.50 -3.80 -17.74
CA LYS A 67 -1.96 -4.54 -18.88
C LYS A 67 -2.67 -5.89 -19.04
N ASN A 68 -2.86 -6.62 -17.95
CA ASN A 68 -3.53 -7.92 -17.98
C ASN A 68 -5.02 -7.80 -18.34
N SER A 69 -5.69 -6.72 -17.93
CA SER A 69 -7.09 -6.49 -18.31
C SER A 69 -7.26 -6.20 -19.81
N ARG A 70 -6.23 -5.65 -20.48
CA ARG A 70 -6.24 -5.41 -21.93
C ARG A 70 -5.96 -6.65 -22.79
N ILE A 71 -5.40 -7.71 -22.18
CA ILE A 71 -5.08 -8.96 -22.89
C ILE A 71 -6.26 -9.95 -22.84
N ASN A 72 -7.21 -9.75 -21.93
CA ASN A 72 -8.37 -10.61 -21.71
C ASN A 72 -9.68 -10.11 -22.37
N ILE A 73 -9.58 -9.36 -23.48
CA ILE A 73 -10.73 -8.96 -24.33
C ILE A 73 -10.49 -9.46 -25.76
#